data_AF-A0A7C7T0F8-F1
#
_entry.id   AF-A0A7C7T0F8-F1
#
_cell.length_a   1.000
_cell.length_b   1.000
_cell.length_c   1.000
_cell.angle_alpha   90.00
_cell.angle_beta   90.00
_cell.angle_gamma   90.00
#
_symmetry.space_group_name_H-M   'P 1'
#
loop_
_entity.id
_entity.type
_entity.pdbx_description
1 polymer ?
#
loop_
_entity_poly.entity_id
_entity_poly.type
_entity_poly.pdbx_seq_one_letter_code
_entity_poly.pdbx_strand_id
1 'polypeptide(L)' 'MKKLAVLFAFLMSTTVFAHQDGETTAPLGATSTEAQKQVIRDSAQDFCDGAEEDAKEECVMDFFANHNLEEEPSCD' A
#
# COMPACT_ATOMS: atom_id res chain seq x y z
N MET A 1 30.56 -30.63 -7.07
CA MET A 1 29.22 -30.20 -7.52
C MET A 1 28.19 -30.66 -6.51
N LYS A 2 27.61 -29.76 -5.69
CA LYS A 2 26.48 -30.01 -4.75
C LYS A 2 26.17 -28.83 -3.80
N LYS A 3 26.95 -27.73 -3.80
CA LYS A 3 26.80 -26.64 -2.82
C LYS A 3 26.29 -25.30 -3.37
N LEU A 4 25.93 -25.23 -4.65
CA LEU A 4 25.47 -23.98 -5.28
C LEU A 4 23.95 -23.82 -5.36
N ALA A 5 23.18 -24.86 -5.01
CA ALA A 5 21.72 -24.82 -5.12
C ALA A 5 21.02 -24.00 -4.02
N VAL A 6 21.71 -23.66 -2.93
CA VAL A 6 21.09 -23.02 -1.76
C VAL A 6 20.99 -21.49 -1.91
N LEU A 7 21.77 -20.88 -2.80
CA LEU A 7 21.77 -19.42 -3.00
C LEU A 7 20.60 -18.90 -3.85
N PHE A 8 19.95 -19.76 -4.63
CA PHE A 8 18.81 -19.36 -5.47
C PHE A 8 17.46 -19.35 -4.73
N ALA A 9 17.39 -19.96 -3.54
CA ALA A 9 16.16 -20.01 -2.75
C ALA A 9 15.88 -18.70 -1.98
N PHE A 10 16.87 -17.82 -1.82
CA PHE A 10 16.74 -16.57 -1.07
C PHE A 10 16.21 -15.39 -1.91
N LEU A 11 16.11 -15.54 -3.22
CA LEU A 11 15.63 -14.48 -4.15
C LEU A 11 14.12 -14.51 -4.41
N MET A 12 13.40 -15.47 -3.84
CA MET A 12 11.93 -15.44 -3.79
C MET A 12 11.47 -14.68 -2.55
N SER A 13 12.17 -13.60 -2.19
CA SER A 13 11.62 -12.55 -1.34
C SER A 13 10.43 -11.98 -2.11
N THR A 14 9.27 -12.58 -1.87
CA THR A 14 7.97 -12.05 -2.26
C THR A 14 7.99 -10.58 -1.91
N THR A 15 7.97 -9.72 -2.91
CA THR A 15 7.59 -8.32 -2.74
C THR A 15 6.18 -8.38 -2.22
N VAL A 16 6.04 -8.41 -0.89
CA VAL A 16 4.76 -8.29 -0.23
C VAL A 16 4.37 -6.85 -0.50
N PHE A 17 3.66 -6.63 -1.59
CA PHE A 17 2.73 -5.52 -1.65
C PHE A 17 1.85 -5.73 -0.42
N ALA A 18 1.93 -4.84 0.56
CA ALA A 18 1.17 -4.90 1.79
C ALA A 18 -0.30 -4.63 1.47
N HIS A 19 -0.91 -5.55 0.73
CA HIS A 19 -2.28 -5.49 0.30
C HIS A 19 -3.15 -5.84 1.50
N GLN A 20 -4.08 -4.96 1.87
CA GLN A 20 -5.03 -5.28 2.94
C GLN A 20 -6.08 -6.27 2.43
N ASP A 21 -6.50 -7.22 3.27
CA ASP A 21 -7.52 -8.21 2.89
C ASP A 21 -8.82 -7.50 2.47
N GLY A 22 -9.28 -7.75 1.23
CA GLY A 22 -10.52 -7.17 0.67
C GLY A 22 -10.33 -5.86 -0.11
N GLU A 23 -9.13 -5.30 -0.09
CA GLU A 23 -8.71 -4.17 -0.92
C GLU A 23 -8.45 -4.67 -2.37
N THR A 24 -8.52 -3.80 -3.39
CA THR A 24 -8.26 -4.23 -4.80
C THR A 24 -7.44 -3.20 -5.58
N THR A 25 -6.93 -2.19 -4.89
CA THR A 25 -6.30 -1.03 -5.46
C THR A 25 -4.81 -1.32 -5.66
N ALA A 26 -4.28 -0.97 -6.83
CA ALA A 26 -2.87 -1.20 -7.10
C ALA A 26 -2.02 -0.08 -6.48
N PRO A 27 -0.87 -0.39 -5.87
CA PRO A 27 0.05 0.62 -5.36
C PRO A 27 0.61 1.48 -6.50
N LEU A 28 0.96 2.73 -6.16
CA LEU A 28 1.55 3.66 -7.10
C LEU A 28 2.97 3.22 -7.51
N GLY A 29 3.29 3.42 -8.78
CA GLY A 29 4.65 3.26 -9.30
C GLY A 29 5.52 4.50 -9.05
N ALA A 30 6.81 4.40 -9.40
CA ALA A 30 7.81 5.46 -9.18
C ALA A 30 7.45 6.82 -9.81
N THR A 31 6.58 6.83 -10.83
CA THR A 31 6.01 8.03 -11.42
C THR A 31 4.49 7.86 -11.49
N SER A 32 3.78 8.48 -10.56
CA SER A 32 2.32 8.49 -10.52
C SER A 32 1.79 9.86 -10.94
N THR A 33 0.72 9.86 -11.72
CA THR A 33 -0.03 11.08 -12.05
C THR A 33 -0.94 11.47 -10.89
N GLU A 34 -1.34 12.74 -10.81
CA GLU A 34 -2.30 13.19 -9.79
C GLU A 34 -3.64 12.45 -9.89
N ALA A 35 -4.07 12.05 -11.08
CA ALA A 35 -5.25 11.22 -11.26
C ALA A 35 -5.10 9.84 -10.61
N GLN A 36 -3.90 9.24 -10.67
CA GLN A 36 -3.63 7.96 -10.01
C GLN A 36 -3.57 8.11 -8.49
N LYS A 37 -2.99 9.21 -7.98
CA LYS A 37 -3.02 9.52 -6.55
C LYS A 37 -4.45 9.71 -6.05
N GLN A 38 -5.29 10.39 -6.83
CA GLN A 38 -6.70 10.57 -6.48
C GLN A 38 -7.44 9.23 -6.36
N VAL A 39 -7.17 8.27 -7.25
CA VAL A 39 -7.75 6.92 -7.13
C VAL A 39 -7.38 6.25 -5.80
N ILE A 40 -6.16 6.45 -5.29
CA ILE A 40 -5.77 5.92 -3.97
C ILE A 40 -6.53 6.62 -2.85
N ARG A 41 -6.68 7.96 -2.91
CA ARG A 41 -7.47 8.73 -1.92
C ARG A 41 -8.92 8.26 -1.87
N ASP A 42 -9.55 8.15 -3.03
CA ASP A 42 -10.94 7.72 -3.17
C ASP A 42 -11.09 6.27 -2.66
N SER A 43 -10.14 5.39 -3.01
CA SER A 43 -10.14 3.99 -2.54
C SER A 43 -9.95 3.88 -1.03
N ALA A 44 -9.08 4.70 -0.43
CA ALA A 44 -8.89 4.71 1.01
C ALA A 44 -10.15 5.18 1.73
N GLN A 45 -10.82 6.20 1.19
CA GLN A 45 -12.08 6.68 1.73
C GLN A 45 -13.15 5.59 1.70
N ASP A 46 -13.31 4.89 0.58
CA ASP A 46 -14.28 3.80 0.44
C ASP A 46 -13.94 2.58 1.32
N PHE A 47 -12.65 2.21 1.38
CA PHE A 47 -12.20 1.06 2.16
C PHE A 47 -12.29 1.30 3.67
N CYS A 48 -11.95 2.50 4.13
CA CYS A 48 -11.95 2.87 5.55
C CYS A 48 -13.26 3.45 6.05
N ASP A 49 -14.30 3.60 5.21
CA ASP A 49 -15.57 4.19 5.64
C ASP A 49 -16.29 3.38 6.72
N GLY A 50 -16.08 2.06 6.73
CA GLY A 50 -16.63 1.14 7.73
C GLY A 50 -15.84 1.03 9.04
N ALA A 51 -14.69 1.72 9.16
CA ALA A 51 -13.93 1.77 10.40
C ALA A 51 -14.58 2.72 11.41
N GLU A 52 -14.37 2.46 12.70
CA GLU A 52 -14.76 3.39 13.79
C GLU A 52 -14.04 4.75 13.60
N GLU A 53 -14.64 5.85 14.06
CA GLU A 53 -14.11 7.21 13.84
C GLU A 53 -12.67 7.39 14.33
N ASP A 54 -12.30 6.73 15.44
CA ASP A 54 -10.96 6.75 16.02
C ASP A 54 -9.95 5.88 15.26
N ALA A 55 -10.43 4.86 14.54
CA ALA A 55 -9.61 3.98 13.70
C ALA A 55 -9.56 4.41 12.23
N LYS A 56 -10.45 5.33 11.80
CA LYS A 56 -10.57 5.77 10.41
C LYS A 56 -9.31 6.49 9.92
N GLU A 57 -8.74 7.36 10.74
CA GLU A 57 -7.51 8.08 10.42
C GLU A 57 -6.32 7.11 10.26
N GLU A 58 -6.16 6.18 11.20
CA GLU A 58 -5.14 5.13 11.14
C GLU A 58 -5.30 4.26 9.89
N CYS A 59 -6.53 3.83 9.58
CA CYS A 59 -6.83 3.05 8.39
C CYS A 59 -6.43 3.77 7.09
N VAL A 60 -6.74 5.07 6.97
CA VAL A 60 -6.40 5.86 5.77
C VAL A 60 -4.88 6.01 5.64
N MET A 61 -4.18 6.28 6.75
CA MET A 61 -2.73 6.42 6.74
C MET A 61 -2.03 5.11 6.37
N ASP A 62 -2.50 3.98 6.90
CA ASP A 62 -2.00 2.65 6.54
C ASP A 62 -2.30 2.32 5.07
N PHE A 63 -3.49 2.68 4.58
CA PHE A 63 -3.84 2.51 3.17
C PHE A 63 -2.89 3.28 2.27
N PHE A 64 -2.60 4.54 2.58
CA PHE A 64 -1.68 5.37 1.80
C PHE A 64 -0.26 4.82 1.79
N ALA A 65 0.25 4.40 2.96
CA ALA A 65 1.56 3.77 3.08
C ALA A 65 1.66 2.49 2.23
N ASN A 66 0.62 1.65 2.26
CA ASN A 66 0.57 0.41 1.47
C ASN A 66 0.50 0.65 -0.04
N HIS A 67 0.01 1.83 -0.46
CA HIS A 67 -0.16 2.20 -1.86
C HIS A 67 0.92 3.15 -2.38
N ASN A 68 2.01 3.36 -1.65
CA ASN A 68 3.08 4.29 -1.99
C ASN A 68 2.56 5.72 -2.25
N LEU A 69 1.49 6.12 -1.56
CA LEU A 69 1.03 7.49 -1.55
C LEU A 69 1.66 8.20 -0.34
N GLU A 70 2.74 8.93 -0.59
CA GLU A 70 3.36 9.79 0.40
C GLU A 70 2.62 11.14 0.41
N GLU A 71 1.73 11.34 1.38
CA GLU A 71 1.13 12.63 1.68
C GLU A 71 1.62 13.10 3.04
N GLU A 72 2.18 14.31 3.08
CA GLU A 72 2.46 14.97 4.35
C GLU A 72 1.11 15.25 5.03
N PRO A 73 0.96 14.94 6.34
CA PRO A 73 -0.24 15.35 7.06
C PRO A 73 -0.36 16.87 6.90
N SER A 74 -1.46 17.32 6.29
CA SER A 74 -1.73 18.74 6.16
C SER A 74 -1.95 19.30 7.57
N CYS A 75 -0.92 19.91 8.14
CA CYS A 75 -1.04 20.76 9.32
C CYS A 75 -1.75 22.06 8.90
N ASP A 76 -3.07 22.01 8.74
CA ASP A 76 -3.94 23.19 8.64
C ASP A 76 -4.64 23.43 9.99
#